data_AF-A0A968JFP5-F1
#
_entry.id   AF-A0A968JFP5-F1
#
_cell.length_a   1.000
_cell.length_b   1.000
_cell.length_c   1.000
_cell.angle_alpha   90.00
_cell.angle_beta   90.00
_cell.angle_gamma   90.00
#
_symmetry.space_group_name_H-M   'P 1'
#
loop_
_entity.id
_entity.type
_entity.pdbx_description
1 polymer ?
#
loop_
_entity_poly.entity_id
_entity_poly.type
_entity_poly.pdbx_seq_one_letter_code
_entity_poly.pdbx_strand_id
1 'polypeptide(L)'
;MVLVIGLVVDPALVILESIQRKVDSGLRGKAATLAAVKDVGGGLFLATLTNVIVFAPFGLISGVLGQIFSYIPLTIIPAVVGSYVVPLIFLAWIGGGFLRKERGIIDGASEEENLWGIAKALKKLNLWLLRGNGFLRFLIITLCLGLSIGVSAYYFGTRQVRSVQFSGSSDSNYLVLSGEFLATSTANQKDKLSTDVLAKVLENQYVKKSFCSWWRIFLLY
;
A
#
# COMPACT_ATOMS: atom_id res chain seq x y z
N MET A 1 -6.16 0.31 5.27
CA MET A 1 -6.41 1.70 4.78
C MET A 1 -5.14 2.47 4.44
N VAL A 2 -3.99 2.26 5.12
CA VAL A 2 -2.72 2.97 4.81
C VAL A 2 -2.30 2.82 3.34
N LEU A 3 -2.39 1.62 2.77
CA LEU A 3 -2.05 1.35 1.36
C LEU A 3 -2.88 2.17 0.36
N VAL A 4 -4.12 2.53 0.73
CA VAL A 4 -5.06 3.23 -0.16
C VAL A 4 -4.74 4.72 -0.28
N ILE A 5 -4.11 5.30 0.74
CA ILE A 5 -3.83 6.75 0.78
C ILE A 5 -2.91 7.15 -0.38
N GLY A 6 -1.82 6.42 -0.61
CA GLY A 6 -0.89 6.72 -1.70
C GLY A 6 -1.53 6.59 -3.08
N LEU A 7 -2.40 5.59 -3.27
CA LEU A 7 -3.13 5.37 -4.52
C LEU A 7 -4.20 6.44 -4.79
N VAL A 8 -4.83 6.97 -3.73
CA VAL A 8 -5.92 7.95 -3.85
C VAL A 8 -5.40 9.37 -4.05
N VAL A 9 -4.21 9.70 -3.53
CA VAL A 9 -3.68 11.06 -3.63
C VAL A 9 -3.06 11.35 -5.00
N ASP A 10 -2.55 10.33 -5.70
CA ASP A 10 -1.79 10.49 -6.95
C ASP A 10 -2.62 11.14 -8.10
N PRO A 11 -3.78 10.59 -8.53
CA PRO A 11 -4.58 11.22 -9.58
C PRO A 11 -5.04 12.65 -9.26
N ALA A 12 -5.35 12.91 -7.99
CA ALA A 12 -5.80 14.22 -7.53
C ALA A 12 -4.68 15.28 -7.60
N LEU A 13 -3.47 14.91 -7.19
CA LEU A 13 -2.31 15.79 -7.21
C LEU A 13 -1.90 16.14 -8.64
N VAL A 14 -1.87 15.17 -9.54
CA VAL A 14 -1.55 15.40 -10.97
C VAL A 14 -2.56 16.34 -11.63
N ILE A 15 -3.86 16.20 -11.34
CA ILE A 15 -4.89 17.12 -11.85
C ILE A 15 -4.67 18.52 -11.29
N LEU A 16 -4.45 18.65 -9.99
CA LEU A 16 -4.21 19.94 -9.34
C LEU A 16 -3.00 20.66 -9.94
N GLU A 17 -1.87 19.97 -10.10
CA GLU A 17 -0.68 20.53 -10.73
C GLU A 17 -0.94 20.98 -12.17
N SER A 18 -1.67 20.19 -12.95
CA SER A 18 -2.01 20.54 -14.33
C SER A 18 -2.88 21.81 -14.37
N ILE A 19 -3.86 21.93 -13.47
CA ILE A 19 -4.68 23.14 -13.34
C ILE A 19 -3.81 24.34 -12.95
N GLN A 20 -2.94 24.19 -11.95
CA GLN A 20 -2.05 25.26 -11.49
C GLN A 20 -1.14 25.73 -12.63
N ARG A 21 -0.54 24.80 -13.40
CA ARG A 21 0.27 25.12 -14.59
C ARG A 21 -0.52 25.90 -15.64
N LYS A 22 -1.81 25.61 -15.85
CA LYS A 22 -2.69 26.38 -16.76
C LYS A 22 -3.06 27.75 -16.19
N VAL A 23 -3.18 27.87 -14.87
CA VAL A 23 -3.42 29.15 -14.20
C VAL A 23 -2.18 30.06 -14.33
N ASP A 24 -0.99 29.49 -14.17
CA ASP A 24 0.27 30.21 -14.32
C ASP A 24 0.53 30.66 -15.76
N SER A 25 0.07 29.88 -16.74
CA SER A 25 0.10 30.28 -18.16
C SER A 25 -0.93 31.36 -18.54
N GLY A 26 -1.78 31.78 -17.59
CA GLY A 26 -2.69 32.92 -17.72
C GLY A 26 -4.16 32.56 -17.92
N LEU A 27 -4.51 31.26 -17.99
CA LEU A 27 -5.92 30.85 -17.95
C LEU A 27 -6.48 31.05 -16.55
N ARG A 28 -7.79 31.30 -16.43
CA ARG A 28 -8.44 31.49 -15.12
C ARG A 28 -9.75 30.74 -15.05
N GLY A 29 -10.16 30.43 -13.83
CA GLY A 29 -11.50 29.91 -13.62
C GLY A 29 -11.66 28.49 -14.15
N LYS A 30 -12.90 28.22 -14.59
CA LYS A 30 -13.32 26.98 -15.24
C LYS A 30 -12.53 26.67 -16.53
N ALA A 31 -12.02 27.68 -17.23
CA ALA A 31 -11.27 27.50 -18.47
C ALA A 31 -9.92 26.81 -18.25
N ALA A 32 -9.24 27.14 -17.14
CA ALA A 32 -8.00 26.47 -16.75
C ALA A 32 -8.25 24.99 -16.42
N THR A 33 -9.32 24.72 -15.68
CA THR A 33 -9.71 23.33 -15.32
C THR A 33 -10.04 22.50 -16.56
N LEU A 34 -10.85 23.03 -17.47
CA LEU A 34 -11.24 22.29 -18.69
C LEU A 34 -10.02 21.98 -19.57
N ALA A 35 -9.10 22.94 -19.72
CA ALA A 35 -7.88 22.74 -20.48
C ALA A 35 -6.96 21.71 -19.82
N ALA A 36 -6.80 21.76 -18.49
CA ALA A 36 -5.99 20.79 -17.75
C ALA A 36 -6.55 19.37 -17.89
N VAL A 37 -7.86 19.19 -17.71
CA VAL A 37 -8.51 17.87 -17.81
C VAL A 37 -8.39 17.30 -19.23
N LYS A 38 -8.47 18.14 -20.27
CA LYS A 38 -8.28 17.68 -21.65
C LYS A 38 -6.87 17.14 -21.92
N ASP A 39 -5.86 17.72 -21.28
CA ASP A 39 -4.46 17.33 -21.49
C ASP A 39 -4.08 16.06 -20.72
N VAL A 40 -4.53 15.92 -19.46
CA VAL A 40 -4.11 14.79 -18.60
C VAL A 40 -5.18 13.73 -18.37
N GLY A 41 -6.47 14.04 -18.57
CA GLY A 41 -7.59 13.20 -18.17
C GLY A 41 -7.60 11.81 -18.83
N GLY A 42 -7.26 11.73 -20.12
CA GLY A 42 -7.15 10.45 -20.82
C GLY A 42 -6.07 9.54 -20.23
N GLY A 43 -4.91 10.10 -19.90
CA GLY A 43 -3.82 9.34 -19.28
C GLY A 43 -4.16 8.87 -17.86
N LEU A 44 -4.78 9.75 -17.06
CA LEU A 44 -5.24 9.43 -15.71
C LEU A 44 -6.31 8.33 -15.72
N PHE A 45 -7.27 8.38 -16.65
CA PHE A 45 -8.30 7.35 -16.78
C PHE A 45 -7.69 5.96 -17.03
N LEU A 46 -6.70 5.87 -17.92
CA LEU A 46 -5.98 4.61 -18.19
C LEU A 46 -5.18 4.12 -16.98
N ALA A 47 -4.55 5.04 -16.23
CA ALA A 47 -3.84 4.70 -15.00
C ALA A 47 -4.79 4.15 -13.93
N THR A 48 -5.95 4.79 -13.73
CA THR A 48 -7.01 4.31 -12.84
C THR A 48 -7.50 2.93 -13.25
N LEU A 49 -7.72 2.70 -14.55
CA LEU A 49 -8.16 1.40 -15.07
C LEU A 49 -7.10 0.30 -14.85
N THR A 50 -5.83 0.63 -15.02
CA THR A 50 -4.72 -0.29 -14.73
C THR A 50 -4.71 -0.71 -13.26
N ASN A 51 -4.93 0.23 -12.34
CA ASN A 51 -5.05 -0.10 -10.91
C ASN A 51 -6.22 -1.05 -10.66
N VAL A 52 -7.38 -0.83 -11.28
CA VAL A 52 -8.53 -1.74 -11.18
C VAL A 52 -8.17 -3.15 -11.67
N ILE A 53 -7.48 -3.26 -12.81
CA ILE A 53 -7.04 -4.55 -13.37
C ILE A 53 -6.05 -5.25 -12.44
N VAL A 54 -5.12 -4.52 -11.82
CA VAL A 54 -4.15 -5.08 -10.87
C VAL A 54 -4.84 -5.65 -9.63
N PHE A 55 -5.94 -5.03 -9.16
CA PHE A 55 -6.69 -5.52 -7.99
C PHE A 55 -7.78 -6.53 -8.32
N ALA A 56 -8.22 -6.62 -9.58
CA ALA A 56 -9.22 -7.59 -10.04
C ALA A 56 -8.94 -9.05 -9.63
N PRO A 57 -7.71 -9.62 -9.77
CA PRO A 57 -7.47 -11.02 -9.43
C PRO A 57 -7.72 -11.36 -7.96
N PHE A 58 -7.62 -10.40 -7.04
CA PHE A 58 -7.86 -10.62 -5.61
C PHE A 58 -9.33 -10.94 -5.30
N GLY A 59 -10.27 -10.47 -6.13
CA GLY A 59 -11.69 -10.77 -5.99
C GLY A 59 -12.07 -12.16 -6.53
N LEU A 60 -11.18 -12.79 -7.31
CA LEU A 60 -11.40 -14.08 -7.94
C LEU A 60 -10.79 -15.25 -7.13
N ILE A 61 -10.07 -14.94 -6.06
CA ILE A 61 -9.47 -15.95 -5.17
C ILE A 61 -10.60 -16.64 -4.40
N SER A 62 -10.63 -17.97 -4.46
CA SER A 62 -11.62 -18.80 -3.75
C SER A 62 -11.06 -19.39 -2.43
N GLY A 63 -11.94 -19.94 -1.60
CA GLY A 63 -11.60 -20.55 -0.31
C GLY A 63 -11.60 -19.56 0.86
N VAL A 64 -11.15 -20.02 2.03
CA VAL A 64 -11.12 -19.23 3.28
C VAL A 64 -10.25 -17.96 3.13
N LEU A 65 -9.11 -18.09 2.46
CA LEU A 65 -8.24 -16.96 2.14
C LEU A 65 -8.93 -15.98 1.18
N GLY A 66 -9.67 -16.49 0.20
CA GLY A 66 -10.48 -15.68 -0.71
C GLY A 66 -11.49 -14.79 0.02
N GLN A 67 -12.17 -15.31 1.05
CA GLN A 67 -13.12 -14.51 1.84
C GLN A 67 -12.44 -13.34 2.57
N ILE A 68 -11.23 -13.54 3.10
CA ILE A 68 -10.47 -12.48 3.79
C ILE A 68 -9.92 -11.46 2.76
N PHE A 69 -9.39 -11.94 1.63
CA PHE A 69 -8.82 -11.07 0.60
C PHE A 69 -9.87 -10.35 -0.25
N SER A 70 -11.10 -10.87 -0.36
CA SER A 70 -12.19 -10.26 -1.13
C SER A 70 -12.59 -8.87 -0.63
N TYR A 71 -12.31 -8.53 0.64
CA TYR A 71 -12.55 -7.19 1.18
C TYR A 71 -11.60 -6.12 0.61
N ILE A 72 -10.42 -6.53 0.15
CA ILE A 72 -9.41 -5.62 -0.39
C ILE A 72 -9.88 -4.96 -1.69
N PRO A 73 -10.19 -5.68 -2.78
CA PRO A 73 -10.63 -5.05 -4.02
C PRO A 73 -11.95 -4.28 -3.84
N LEU A 74 -12.84 -4.78 -2.99
CA LEU A 74 -14.13 -4.14 -2.70
C LEU A 74 -13.96 -2.74 -2.10
N THR A 75 -12.89 -2.50 -1.32
CA THR A 75 -12.61 -1.19 -0.73
C THR A 75 -11.71 -0.32 -1.61
N ILE A 76 -10.72 -0.91 -2.30
CA ILE A 76 -9.74 -0.16 -3.10
C ILE A 76 -10.32 0.34 -4.41
N ILE A 77 -11.06 -0.49 -5.15
CA ILE A 77 -11.60 -0.13 -6.48
C ILE A 77 -12.46 1.14 -6.41
N PRO A 78 -13.50 1.22 -5.55
CA PRO A 78 -14.30 2.45 -5.46
C PRO A 78 -13.49 3.65 -4.94
N ALA A 79 -12.50 3.44 -4.07
CA ALA A 79 -11.63 4.52 -3.60
C ALA A 79 -10.76 5.09 -4.72
N VAL A 80 -10.17 4.24 -5.56
CA VAL A 80 -9.34 4.65 -6.70
C VAL A 80 -10.17 5.29 -7.82
N VAL A 81 -11.38 4.80 -8.07
CA VAL A 81 -12.31 5.47 -8.99
C VAL A 81 -12.73 6.83 -8.45
N GLY A 82 -13.06 6.91 -7.15
CA GLY A 82 -13.39 8.16 -6.47
C GLY A 82 -12.24 9.16 -6.50
N SER A 83 -11.00 8.71 -6.37
CA SER A 83 -9.78 9.53 -6.47
C SER A 83 -9.66 10.27 -7.79
N TYR A 84 -10.12 9.69 -8.91
CA TYR A 84 -10.11 10.37 -10.20
C TYR A 84 -11.33 11.29 -10.37
N VAL A 85 -12.52 10.84 -9.97
CA VAL A 85 -13.77 11.56 -10.21
C VAL A 85 -13.94 12.77 -9.28
N VAL A 86 -13.62 12.63 -7.99
CA VAL A 86 -13.85 13.67 -6.97
C VAL A 86 -13.06 14.95 -7.28
N PRO A 87 -11.76 14.91 -7.60
CA PRO A 87 -11.00 16.11 -7.92
C PRO A 87 -11.52 16.81 -9.19
N LEU A 88 -11.99 16.08 -10.20
CA LEU A 88 -12.56 16.69 -11.40
C LEU A 88 -13.77 17.56 -11.07
N ILE A 89 -14.66 17.06 -10.20
CA ILE A 89 -15.86 17.79 -9.78
C ILE A 89 -15.47 18.92 -8.82
N PHE A 90 -14.66 18.62 -7.81
CA PHE A 90 -14.32 19.54 -6.72
C PHE A 90 -13.43 20.69 -7.21
N LEU A 91 -12.42 20.41 -8.03
CA LEU A 91 -11.53 21.42 -8.61
C LEU A 91 -12.23 22.23 -9.71
N ALA A 92 -13.17 21.64 -10.46
CA ALA A 92 -14.01 22.43 -11.37
C ALA A 92 -14.96 23.37 -10.62
N TRP A 93 -15.41 22.97 -9.43
CA TRP A 93 -16.28 23.79 -8.58
C TRP A 93 -15.51 24.93 -7.90
N ILE A 94 -14.35 24.65 -7.32
CA ILE A 94 -13.51 25.64 -6.61
C ILE A 94 -12.72 26.53 -7.57
N GLY A 95 -12.32 26.00 -8.73
CA GLY A 95 -11.44 26.63 -9.69
C GLY A 95 -11.94 27.94 -10.28
N GLY A 96 -13.20 28.33 -10.02
CA GLY A 96 -13.81 29.59 -10.44
C GLY A 96 -13.34 30.85 -9.70
N GLY A 97 -12.77 30.75 -8.49
CA GLY A 97 -12.44 31.95 -7.71
C GLY A 97 -11.27 31.85 -6.73
N PHE A 98 -10.80 30.66 -6.36
CA PHE A 98 -9.85 30.50 -5.27
C PHE A 98 -8.37 30.33 -5.71
N LEU A 99 -8.13 29.81 -6.91
CA LEU A 99 -6.77 29.61 -7.43
C LEU A 99 -6.21 30.95 -7.94
N ARG A 100 -5.42 31.60 -7.09
CA ARG A 100 -4.72 32.85 -7.41
C ARG A 100 -3.42 32.51 -8.13
N LYS A 101 -3.04 33.32 -9.12
CA LYS A 101 -1.69 33.26 -9.70
C LYS A 101 -0.68 33.43 -8.57
N GLU A 102 0.02 32.37 -8.23
CA GLU A 102 1.00 32.37 -7.17
C GLU A 102 2.27 33.01 -7.74
N ARG A 103 2.34 34.34 -7.62
CA ARG A 103 3.59 35.06 -7.86
C ARG A 103 4.50 34.78 -6.66
N GLY A 104 5.31 33.73 -6.80
CA GLY A 104 6.54 33.56 -6.03
C GLY A 104 6.40 32.91 -4.65
N ILE A 105 5.94 31.67 -4.57
CA ILE A 105 6.40 30.75 -3.51
C ILE A 105 7.54 29.91 -4.11
N ILE A 106 8.67 30.57 -4.36
CA ILE A 106 9.99 29.94 -4.41
C ILE A 106 10.80 30.56 -3.27
N ASP A 107 10.27 30.49 -2.05
CA ASP A 107 11.02 30.79 -0.82
C ASP A 107 11.50 29.48 -0.16
N GLY A 108 11.89 28.51 -1.00
CA GLY A 108 12.55 27.26 -0.64
C GLY A 108 13.95 27.14 -1.27
N ALA A 109 14.61 28.28 -1.50
CA ALA A 109 15.82 28.43 -2.32
C ALA A 109 17.02 27.55 -1.90
N SER A 110 17.02 26.94 -0.70
CA SER A 110 18.07 26.03 -0.24
C SER A 110 17.85 24.55 -0.62
N GLU A 111 16.62 24.10 -0.84
CA GLU A 111 16.32 22.70 -1.21
C GLU A 111 16.17 22.55 -2.73
N GLU A 112 15.72 23.62 -3.40
CA GLU A 112 15.58 23.69 -4.85
C GLU A 112 16.92 23.66 -5.60
N GLU A 113 18.00 24.19 -5.05
CA GLU A 113 19.32 24.16 -5.69
C GLU A 113 19.89 22.73 -5.78
N ASN A 114 19.66 21.90 -4.76
CA ASN A 114 20.01 20.48 -4.76
C ASN A 114 19.12 19.68 -5.72
N LEU A 115 17.82 19.97 -5.77
CA LEU A 115 16.89 19.38 -6.75
C LEU A 115 17.25 19.79 -8.19
N TRP A 116 17.70 21.03 -8.42
CA TRP A 116 18.15 21.49 -9.73
C TRP A 116 19.49 20.83 -10.11
N GLY A 117 20.35 20.53 -9.15
CA GLY A 117 21.57 19.72 -9.32
C GLY A 117 21.26 18.29 -9.77
N ILE A 118 20.33 17.61 -9.10
CA ILE A 118 19.89 16.25 -9.47
C ILE A 118 19.16 16.27 -10.80
N ALA A 119 18.27 17.23 -11.04
CA ALA A 119 17.57 17.39 -12.31
C ALA A 119 18.54 17.64 -13.48
N LYS A 120 19.57 18.47 -13.27
CA LYS A 120 20.65 18.67 -14.25
C LYS A 120 21.48 17.42 -14.47
N ALA A 121 21.82 16.68 -13.41
CA ALA A 121 22.56 15.42 -13.52
C ALA A 121 21.75 14.38 -14.31
N LEU A 122 20.46 14.23 -13.99
CA LEU A 122 19.53 13.37 -14.72
C LEU A 122 19.36 13.81 -16.17
N LYS A 123 19.22 15.12 -16.43
CA LYS A 123 19.13 15.67 -17.79
C LYS A 123 20.43 15.44 -18.58
N LYS A 124 21.59 15.63 -17.95
CA LYS A 124 22.92 15.38 -18.55
C LYS A 124 23.11 13.90 -18.86
N LEU A 125 22.72 13.02 -17.95
CA LEU A 125 22.75 11.56 -18.14
C LEU A 125 21.80 11.14 -19.27
N ASN A 126 20.57 11.65 -19.28
CA ASN A 126 19.57 11.37 -20.30
C ASN A 126 20.04 11.90 -21.68
N LEU A 127 20.58 13.12 -21.74
CA LEU A 127 21.17 13.66 -22.97
C LEU A 127 22.39 12.86 -23.43
N TRP A 128 23.23 12.36 -22.51
CA TRP A 128 24.36 11.50 -22.85
C TRP A 128 23.90 10.15 -23.43
N LEU A 129 22.87 9.53 -22.82
CA LEU A 129 22.19 8.34 -23.33
C LEU A 129 21.53 8.59 -24.71
N LEU A 130 20.93 9.77 -24.90
CA LEU A 130 20.32 10.19 -26.17
C LEU A 130 21.36 10.56 -27.23
N ARG A 131 22.58 10.96 -26.87
CA ARG A 131 23.62 11.34 -27.83
C ARG A 131 24.49 10.15 -28.28
N GLY A 132 24.44 9.03 -27.54
CA GLY A 132 25.09 7.78 -27.91
C GLY A 132 24.38 7.02 -29.03
N ASN A 133 25.09 6.09 -29.67
CA ASN A 133 24.58 5.24 -30.75
C ASN A 133 23.37 4.42 -30.27
N GLY A 134 22.40 4.16 -31.15
CA GLY A 134 21.19 3.38 -30.82
C GLY A 134 21.48 2.00 -30.22
N PHE A 135 22.64 1.42 -30.59
CA PHE A 135 23.14 0.18 -29.99
C PHE A 135 23.43 0.30 -28.49
N LEU A 136 24.03 1.42 -28.03
CA LEU A 136 24.33 1.65 -26.62
C LEU A 136 23.04 1.76 -25.78
N ARG A 137 21.99 2.38 -26.36
CA ARG A 137 20.68 2.46 -25.71
C ARG A 137 20.04 1.09 -25.55
N PHE A 138 20.08 0.28 -26.62
CA PHE A 138 19.56 -1.08 -26.60
C PHE A 138 20.32 -1.95 -25.60
N LEU A 139 21.65 -1.82 -25.55
CA LEU A 139 22.51 -2.50 -24.57
C LEU A 139 22.11 -2.16 -23.13
N ILE A 140 21.92 -0.87 -22.82
CA ILE A 140 21.60 -0.40 -21.47
C ILE A 140 20.20 -0.86 -21.04
N ILE A 141 19.20 -0.76 -21.91
CA ILE A 141 17.84 -1.25 -21.61
C ILE A 141 17.85 -2.75 -21.38
N THR A 142 18.53 -3.50 -22.25
CA THR A 142 18.65 -4.96 -22.14
C THR A 142 19.40 -5.36 -20.87
N LEU A 143 20.44 -4.61 -20.49
CA LEU A 143 21.20 -4.86 -19.27
C LEU A 143 20.36 -4.56 -18.03
N CYS A 144 19.62 -3.45 -17.96
CA CYS A 144 18.74 -3.15 -16.83
C CYS A 144 17.61 -4.17 -16.66
N LEU A 145 16.92 -4.53 -17.75
CA LEU A 145 15.88 -5.56 -17.73
C LEU A 145 16.48 -6.93 -17.36
N GLY A 146 17.61 -7.28 -17.97
CA GLY A 146 18.33 -8.52 -17.69
C GLY A 146 18.79 -8.63 -16.23
N LEU A 147 19.25 -7.53 -15.63
CA LEU A 147 19.63 -7.47 -14.22
C LEU A 147 18.40 -7.64 -13.31
N SER A 148 17.30 -6.94 -13.58
CA SER A 148 16.07 -7.06 -12.77
C SER A 148 15.48 -8.47 -12.81
N ILE A 149 15.41 -9.06 -14.00
CA ILE A 149 14.93 -10.43 -14.20
C ILE A 149 15.92 -11.42 -13.58
N GLY A 150 17.22 -11.24 -13.80
CA GLY A 150 18.28 -12.11 -13.30
C GLY A 150 18.34 -12.14 -11.78
N VAL A 151 18.23 -10.98 -11.12
CA VAL A 151 18.15 -10.89 -9.65
C VAL A 151 16.91 -11.60 -9.14
N SER A 152 15.75 -11.36 -9.75
CA SER A 152 14.50 -12.03 -9.37
C SER A 152 14.59 -13.56 -9.53
N ALA A 153 15.16 -14.03 -10.63
CA ALA A 153 15.38 -15.44 -10.91
C ALA A 153 16.41 -16.08 -9.96
N TYR A 154 17.45 -15.35 -9.58
CA TYR A 154 18.44 -15.80 -8.60
C TYR A 154 17.83 -16.00 -7.21
N TYR A 155 17.06 -15.03 -6.73
CA TYR A 155 16.35 -15.16 -5.43
C TYR A 155 15.31 -16.27 -5.44
N PHE A 156 14.62 -16.48 -6.56
CA PHE A 156 13.66 -17.57 -6.71
C PHE A 156 14.35 -18.95 -6.80
N GLY A 157 15.47 -19.03 -7.53
CA GLY A 157 16.23 -20.25 -7.79
C GLY A 157 17.02 -20.77 -6.59
N THR A 158 17.56 -19.89 -5.75
CA THR A 158 18.27 -20.28 -4.53
C THR A 158 17.36 -20.78 -3.41
N ARG A 159 16.03 -20.82 -3.62
CA ARG A 159 14.99 -21.27 -2.65
C ARG A 159 15.11 -20.60 -1.26
N GLN A 160 15.81 -19.47 -1.16
CA GLN A 160 15.91 -18.68 0.08
C GLN A 160 14.59 -17.99 0.44
N VAL A 161 13.67 -17.87 -0.52
CA VAL A 161 12.28 -17.48 -0.25
C VAL A 161 11.59 -18.66 0.44
N ARG A 162 11.79 -18.75 1.76
CA ARG A 162 10.99 -19.63 2.63
C ARG A 162 9.52 -19.32 2.38
N SER A 163 8.72 -20.37 2.14
CA SER A 163 7.28 -20.23 2.02
C SER A 163 6.75 -19.46 3.23
N VAL A 164 6.04 -18.37 2.95
CA VAL A 164 5.41 -17.56 3.99
C VAL A 164 4.35 -18.46 4.63
N GLN A 165 4.52 -18.79 5.90
CA GLN A 165 3.46 -19.44 6.66
C GLN A 165 2.34 -18.43 6.83
N PHE A 166 1.30 -18.53 6.00
CA PHE A 166 0.11 -17.70 6.12
C PHE A 166 -0.62 -18.13 7.38
N SER A 167 -0.70 -17.22 8.35
CA SER A 167 -0.86 -17.46 9.79
C SER A 167 0.45 -17.82 10.49
N GLY A 168 1.32 -16.82 10.69
CA GLY A 168 2.07 -16.80 11.94
C GLY A 168 1.07 -16.84 13.09
N SER A 169 1.35 -17.59 14.15
CA SER A 169 0.47 -17.64 15.33
C SER A 169 0.12 -16.20 15.70
N SER A 170 -1.14 -15.81 15.48
CA SER A 170 -1.63 -14.51 15.96
C SER A 170 -1.21 -14.43 17.41
N ASP A 171 -0.52 -13.35 17.80
CA ASP A 171 -0.01 -13.18 19.15
C ASP A 171 -1.22 -13.19 20.09
N SER A 172 -1.54 -14.38 20.56
CA SER A 172 -2.79 -14.70 21.20
C SER A 172 -2.46 -14.83 22.65
N ASN A 173 -3.13 -14.03 23.46
CA ASN A 173 -2.98 -14.08 24.92
C ASN A 173 -3.56 -15.37 25.53
N TYR A 174 -3.85 -16.38 24.70
CA TYR A 174 -4.32 -17.70 25.12
C TYR A 174 -3.37 -18.75 24.57
N LEU A 175 -3.02 -19.70 25.42
CA LEU A 175 -2.22 -20.87 25.04
C LEU A 175 -3.16 -22.08 25.06
N VAL A 176 -3.34 -22.73 23.92
CA VAL A 176 -4.16 -23.95 23.81
C VAL A 176 -3.27 -25.15 24.09
N LEU A 177 -3.54 -25.85 25.20
CA LEU A 177 -2.90 -27.12 25.52
C LEU A 177 -3.79 -28.26 25.04
N SER A 178 -3.34 -28.96 24.00
CA SER A 178 -4.01 -30.17 23.51
C SER A 178 -3.16 -31.38 23.86
N GLY A 179 -3.76 -32.39 24.50
CA GLY A 179 -3.14 -33.67 24.81
C GLY A 179 -4.06 -34.81 24.44
N GLU A 180 -3.51 -35.86 23.83
CA GLU A 180 -4.26 -37.07 23.51
C GLU A 180 -4.06 -38.12 24.61
N PHE A 181 -5.15 -38.70 25.10
CA PHE A 181 -5.11 -39.80 26.06
C PHE A 181 -5.15 -41.14 25.32
N LEU A 182 -4.36 -42.12 25.75
CA LEU A 182 -4.48 -43.49 25.24
C LEU A 182 -5.91 -44.03 25.47
N ALA A 183 -6.44 -44.76 24.49
CA ALA A 183 -7.83 -45.24 24.46
C ALA A 183 -8.23 -46.17 25.64
N THR A 184 -7.27 -46.65 26.43
CA THR A 184 -7.45 -47.55 27.58
C THR A 184 -7.61 -46.84 28.93
N SER A 185 -7.60 -45.50 28.96
CA SER A 185 -7.68 -44.72 30.21
C SER A 185 -9.11 -44.43 30.67
N THR A 186 -9.39 -44.70 31.95
CA THR A 186 -10.70 -44.47 32.62
C THR A 186 -10.98 -42.98 32.80
N ALA A 187 -12.25 -42.55 32.73
CA ALA A 187 -12.68 -41.15 32.87
C ALA A 187 -12.06 -40.42 34.08
N ASN A 188 -12.01 -41.08 35.24
CA ASN A 188 -11.46 -40.51 36.48
C ASN A 188 -9.93 -40.26 36.42
N GLN A 189 -9.19 -41.03 35.62
CA GLN A 189 -7.75 -40.82 35.43
C GLN A 189 -7.47 -39.65 34.47
N LYS A 190 -8.33 -39.44 33.47
CA LYS A 190 -8.25 -38.29 32.55
C LYS A 190 -8.50 -36.98 33.29
N ASP A 191 -9.51 -36.96 34.15
CA ASP A 191 -9.87 -35.79 34.94
C ASP A 191 -8.72 -35.39 35.88
N LYS A 192 -8.17 -36.32 36.65
CA LYS A 192 -7.02 -36.06 37.55
C LYS A 192 -5.79 -35.53 36.82
N LEU A 193 -5.46 -36.10 35.67
CA LEU A 193 -4.30 -35.65 34.89
C LEU A 193 -4.52 -34.25 34.32
N SER A 194 -5.76 -33.93 33.91
CA SER A 194 -6.11 -32.60 33.41
C SER A 194 -6.01 -31.53 34.50
N THR A 195 -6.48 -31.81 35.73
CA THR A 195 -6.37 -30.88 36.86
C THR A 195 -4.93 -30.69 37.32
N ASP A 196 -4.10 -31.72 37.30
CA ASP A 196 -2.67 -31.62 37.66
C ASP A 196 -1.88 -30.77 36.66
N VAL A 197 -2.16 -30.92 35.35
CA VAL A 197 -1.54 -30.09 34.31
C VAL A 197 -2.02 -28.64 34.43
N LEU A 198 -3.32 -28.41 34.68
CA LEU A 198 -3.86 -27.08 34.90
C LEU A 198 -3.25 -26.39 36.13
N ALA A 199 -3.07 -27.11 37.23
CA ALA A 199 -2.46 -26.56 38.45
C ALA A 199 -1.01 -26.09 38.22
N LYS A 200 -0.22 -26.85 37.45
CA LYS A 200 1.17 -26.48 37.11
C LYS A 200 1.25 -25.29 36.15
N VAL A 201 0.30 -25.16 35.22
CA VAL A 201 0.25 -24.03 34.27
C VAL A 201 -0.13 -22.73 34.99
N LEU A 202 -1.02 -22.80 35.99
CA LEU A 202 -1.44 -21.67 36.82
C LEU A 202 -0.38 -21.18 37.82
N GLU A 203 0.66 -21.98 38.08
CA GLU A 203 1.79 -21.59 38.92
C GLU A 203 2.69 -20.53 38.24
N ASN A 204 2.59 -20.38 36.92
CA ASN A 204 3.35 -19.41 36.16
C ASN A 204 2.85 -17.97 36.40
N GLN A 205 3.77 -17.10 36.85
CA GLN A 205 3.53 -15.69 37.21
C GLN A 205 2.87 -14.86 36.10
N TYR A 206 3.16 -15.15 34.82
CA TYR A 206 2.60 -14.42 33.68
C TYR A 206 1.11 -14.72 33.43
N VAL A 207 0.68 -15.96 33.67
CA VAL A 207 -0.72 -16.40 33.50
C VAL A 207 -1.59 -15.87 34.65
N LYS A 208 -1.07 -15.92 35.89
CA LYS A 208 -1.76 -15.46 37.10
C LYS A 208 -2.10 -13.96 37.08
N LYS A 209 -1.26 -13.13 36.46
CA LYS A 209 -1.44 -11.67 36.37
C LYS A 209 -2.60 -11.27 35.43
N SER A 210 -2.81 -12.01 34.33
CA SER A 210 -3.94 -11.81 33.42
C SER A 210 -5.28 -12.21 34.04
N PHE A 211 -5.33 -13.34 34.76
CA PHE A 211 -6.56 -13.84 35.38
C PHE A 211 -7.03 -12.94 36.54
N CYS A 212 -6.09 -12.41 37.34
CA CYS A 212 -6.41 -11.52 38.47
C CYS A 212 -6.87 -10.12 38.03
N SER A 213 -6.45 -9.66 36.85
CA SER A 213 -6.88 -8.36 36.27
C SER A 213 -8.36 -8.38 35.87
N TRP A 214 -8.84 -9.47 35.28
CA TRP A 214 -10.23 -9.63 34.84
C TRP A 214 -11.24 -9.67 36.01
N TRP A 215 -10.86 -10.27 37.14
CA TRP A 215 -11.74 -10.35 38.32
C TRP A 215 -11.94 -8.99 39.01
N ARG A 216 -10.99 -8.04 38.88
CA ARG A 216 -11.16 -6.66 39.38
C ARG A 216 -12.11 -5.81 38.54
N ILE A 217 -12.31 -6.14 37.27
CA ILE A 217 -13.22 -5.41 36.37
C ILE A 217 -14.67 -5.84 36.58
N PHE A 218 -14.90 -7.11 36.93
CA PHE A 218 -16.25 -7.64 37.17
C PHE A 218 -16.83 -7.30 38.57
N LEU A 219 -16.01 -6.79 39.49
CA LEU A 219 -16.42 -6.37 40.84
C LEU A 219 -16.69 -4.85 40.97
N LEU A 220 -16.55 -4.09 39.87
CA LEU A 220 -16.77 -2.65 39.82
C LEU A 220 -17.97 -2.25 38.94
N TYR A 221 -18.86 -3.20 38.61
CA TYR A 221 -20.16 -2.93 38.00
C TYR A 221 -21.28 -3.65 38.75
#